data_AF-A0A661KL80-F1
#
_entry.id   AF-A0A661KL80-F1
#
_cell.length_a   1.000
_cell.length_b   1.000
_cell.length_c   1.000
_cell.angle_alpha   90.00
_cell.angle_beta   90.00
_cell.angle_gamma   90.00
#
_symmetry.space_group_name_H-M   'P 1'
#
loop_
_entity.id
_entity.type
_entity.pdbx_description
1 polymer ?
#
loop_
_entity_poly.entity_id
_entity_poly.type
_entity_poly.pdbx_seq_one_letter_code
_entity_poly.pdbx_strand_id
1 'polypeptide(L)'
;MNSMNAIPAKVMTELGLAEIQPNSKQGRIQMFRKTSLILFVLLVFCSTAFAAEISELKIPSSITVGNHKLILNGAGFRKKLFIKVYAGALYLKQKESDPKKIIEADEPMAIKMVFVYHEVSSKKLVNAWNEGFEKALGKNIKKLQDKINTFNSFFTQSAKKGDIYD
;
A
#
# COMPACT_ATOMS: atom_id res chain seq x y z
N MET A 1 24.54 53.69 -63.50
CA MET A 1 24.37 52.44 -62.75
C MET A 1 24.17 52.84 -61.29
N ASN A 2 22.94 53.20 -60.92
CA ASN A 2 22.59 53.73 -59.60
C ASN A 2 21.70 52.73 -58.86
N SER A 3 21.99 52.58 -57.58
CA SER A 3 21.45 51.64 -56.61
C SER A 3 19.92 51.62 -56.54
N MET A 4 19.33 50.44 -56.72
CA MET A 4 17.98 50.13 -56.24
C MET A 4 17.96 50.21 -54.72
N ASN A 5 17.23 51.18 -54.18
CA ASN A 5 16.99 51.30 -52.75
C ASN A 5 16.22 50.06 -52.25
N ALA A 6 16.82 49.32 -51.31
CA ALA A 6 16.11 48.31 -50.56
C ALA A 6 14.96 48.96 -49.78
N ILE A 7 13.79 48.32 -49.80
CA ILE A 7 12.62 48.76 -49.04
C ILE A 7 12.97 48.68 -47.55
N PRO A 8 12.77 49.76 -46.77
CA PRO A 8 13.13 49.78 -45.35
C PRO A 8 12.32 48.73 -44.57
N ALA A 9 12.99 48.03 -43.66
CA ALA A 9 12.45 46.91 -42.87
C ALA A 9 11.10 47.21 -42.16
N LYS A 10 10.82 48.48 -41.88
CA LYS A 10 9.56 48.94 -41.27
C LYS A 10 8.32 48.66 -42.12
N VAL A 11 8.45 48.66 -43.46
CA VAL A 11 7.35 48.37 -44.40
C VAL A 11 7.02 46.87 -44.44
N MET A 12 8.00 46.00 -44.19
CA MET A 12 7.75 44.55 -44.12
C MET A 12 6.98 44.14 -42.85
N THR A 13 7.08 44.93 -41.77
CA THR A 13 6.36 44.68 -40.51
C THR A 13 4.88 45.03 -40.60
N GLU A 14 4.49 46.08 -41.32
CA GLU A 14 3.07 46.47 -41.47
C GLU A 14 2.29 45.56 -42.44
N LEU A 15 2.98 44.89 -43.37
CA LEU A 15 2.36 43.98 -44.34
C LEU A 15 2.10 42.56 -43.81
N GLY A 16 2.38 42.29 -42.52
CA GLY A 16 2.03 41.00 -41.89
C GLY A 16 2.74 39.77 -42.48
N LEU A 17 3.84 39.97 -43.21
CA LEU A 17 4.56 38.92 -43.94
C LEU A 17 5.75 38.31 -43.17
N ALA A 18 5.92 38.62 -41.88
CA ALA A 18 6.92 37.95 -41.04
C ALA A 18 6.33 36.68 -40.40
N GLU A 19 6.69 35.54 -40.99
CA GLU A 19 6.64 34.16 -40.48
C GLU A 19 6.14 33.91 -39.04
N ILE A 20 5.08 33.12 -38.95
CA ILE A 20 4.77 32.33 -37.75
C ILE A 20 5.77 31.18 -37.66
N GLN A 21 6.84 31.34 -36.88
CA GLN A 21 7.67 30.22 -36.41
C GLN A 21 7.12 29.72 -35.06
N PRO A 22 6.55 28.50 -34.96
CA PRO A 22 6.08 27.99 -33.68
C PRO A 22 7.28 27.70 -32.76
N ASN A 23 7.37 28.40 -31.63
CA ASN A 23 8.36 28.16 -30.58
C ASN A 23 8.14 26.78 -29.91
N SER A 24 8.69 25.73 -30.50
CA SER A 24 8.47 24.33 -30.12
C SER A 24 9.06 23.93 -28.77
N LYS A 25 9.93 24.75 -28.13
CA LYS A 25 10.52 24.42 -26.81
C LYS A 25 9.62 24.85 -25.65
N GLN A 26 9.00 26.02 -25.72
CA GLN A 26 8.10 26.52 -24.66
C GLN A 26 6.83 25.66 -24.52
N GLY A 27 6.24 25.25 -25.64
CA GLY A 27 5.09 24.34 -25.64
C GLY A 27 5.39 22.97 -25.03
N ARG A 28 6.57 22.40 -25.31
CA ARG A 28 7.02 21.13 -24.71
C ARG A 28 7.15 21.24 -23.19
N ILE A 29 7.83 22.26 -22.67
CA ILE A 29 8.04 22.45 -21.22
C ILE A 29 6.70 22.67 -20.48
N GLN A 30 5.78 23.45 -21.06
CA GLN A 30 4.45 23.64 -20.48
C GLN A 30 3.60 22.37 -20.52
N MET A 31 3.68 21.59 -21.61
CA MET A 31 3.00 20.30 -21.73
C MET A 31 3.53 19.32 -20.68
N PHE A 32 4.86 19.14 -20.56
CA PHE A 32 5.48 18.29 -19.54
C PHE A 32 5.13 18.69 -18.09
N ARG A 33 5.02 19.99 -17.79
CA ARG A 33 4.54 20.47 -16.47
C ARG A 33 3.09 20.09 -16.20
N LYS A 34 2.20 20.21 -17.18
CA LYS A 34 0.79 19.81 -17.06
C LYS A 34 0.65 18.28 -16.94
N THR A 35 1.41 17.50 -17.72
CA THR A 35 1.39 16.03 -17.63
C THR A 35 1.94 15.54 -16.28
N SER A 36 2.99 16.17 -15.77
CA SER A 36 3.57 15.84 -14.46
C SER A 36 2.63 16.17 -13.30
N LEU A 37 1.88 17.29 -13.38
CA LEU A 37 0.85 17.63 -12.40
C LEU A 37 -0.33 16.64 -12.41
N ILE A 38 -0.79 16.23 -13.60
CA ILE A 38 -1.85 15.22 -13.74
C ILE A 38 -1.40 13.88 -13.15
N LEU A 39 -0.16 13.46 -13.41
CA LEU A 39 0.41 12.23 -12.85
C LEU A 39 0.51 12.29 -11.32
N PHE A 40 0.94 13.43 -10.77
CA PHE A 40 1.00 13.63 -9.31
C PHE A 40 -0.39 13.56 -8.67
N VAL A 41 -1.39 14.20 -9.27
CA VAL A 41 -2.79 14.14 -8.81
C VAL A 41 -3.32 12.70 -8.85
N LEU A 42 -3.08 11.97 -9.95
CA LEU A 42 -3.48 10.55 -10.07
C LEU A 42 -2.83 9.66 -9.00
N LEU A 43 -1.56 9.90 -8.65
CA LEU A 43 -0.84 9.16 -7.60
C LEU A 43 -1.42 9.43 -6.20
N VAL A 44 -1.80 10.68 -5.91
CA VAL A 44 -2.45 11.04 -4.63
C VAL A 44 -3.85 10.43 -4.53
N PHE A 45 -4.64 10.42 -5.61
CA PHE A 45 -5.96 9.78 -5.58
C PHE A 45 -5.89 8.26 -5.39
N CYS A 46 -4.87 7.58 -5.92
CA CYS A 46 -4.70 6.14 -5.75
C CYS A 46 -4.45 5.72 -4.29
N SER A 47 -3.72 6.54 -3.52
CA SER A 47 -3.43 6.22 -2.11
C SER A 47 -4.65 6.36 -1.20
N THR A 48 -5.56 7.30 -1.49
CA THR A 48 -6.79 7.50 -0.71
C THR A 48 -7.76 6.32 -0.79
N ALA A 49 -7.85 5.66 -1.95
CA ALA A 49 -8.75 4.53 -2.14
C ALA A 49 -8.37 3.31 -1.27
N PHE A 50 -7.08 3.04 -1.08
CA PHE A 50 -6.62 1.93 -0.24
C PHE A 50 -6.88 2.19 1.25
N ALA A 51 -6.69 3.43 1.71
CA ALA A 51 -6.96 3.83 3.09
C ALA A 51 -8.47 3.73 3.42
N ALA A 52 -9.34 4.08 2.46
CA ALA A 52 -10.80 4.01 2.63
C ALA A 52 -11.30 2.58 2.91
N GLU A 53 -10.85 1.60 2.13
CA GLU A 53 -11.29 0.20 2.28
C GLU A 53 -10.88 -0.43 3.62
N ILE A 54 -9.69 -0.10 4.12
CA ILE A 54 -9.25 -0.57 5.45
C ILE A 54 -10.02 0.15 6.56
N SER A 55 -10.33 1.43 6.36
CA SER A 55 -11.11 2.23 7.31
C SER A 55 -12.53 1.68 7.51
N GLU A 56 -13.15 1.10 6.49
CA GLU A 56 -14.47 0.46 6.59
C GLU A 56 -14.50 -0.74 7.55
N LEU A 57 -13.35 -1.40 7.78
CA LEU A 57 -13.24 -2.55 8.68
C LEU A 57 -13.20 -2.17 10.17
N LYS A 58 -13.30 -0.87 10.49
CA LYS A 58 -13.30 -0.34 11.86
C LYS A 58 -12.12 -0.85 12.70
N ILE A 59 -10.94 -0.94 12.09
CA ILE A 59 -9.71 -1.31 12.79
C ILE A 59 -9.38 -0.19 13.80
N PRO A 60 -9.37 -0.48 15.11
CA PRO A 60 -9.18 0.56 16.12
C PRO A 60 -7.76 1.14 16.06
N SER A 61 -7.61 2.42 16.40
CA SER A 61 -6.30 3.07 16.46
C SER A 61 -5.43 2.60 17.64
N SER A 62 -6.05 1.97 18.65
CA SER A 62 -5.38 1.35 19.79
C SER A 62 -6.24 0.25 20.40
N ILE A 63 -5.60 -0.71 21.05
CA ILE A 63 -6.24 -1.79 21.81
C ILE A 63 -5.57 -1.95 23.17
N THR A 64 -6.23 -2.68 24.07
CA THR A 64 -5.64 -3.07 25.37
C THR A 64 -5.56 -4.58 25.43
N VAL A 65 -4.36 -5.13 25.65
CA VAL A 65 -4.11 -6.56 25.81
C VAL A 65 -3.51 -6.78 27.19
N GLY A 66 -4.24 -7.47 28.07
CA GLY A 66 -3.92 -7.50 29.51
C GLY A 66 -3.86 -6.07 30.07
N ASN A 67 -2.71 -5.68 30.62
CA ASN A 67 -2.48 -4.34 31.17
C ASN A 67 -1.72 -3.41 30.20
N HIS A 68 -1.55 -3.82 28.93
CA HIS A 68 -0.77 -3.08 27.95
C HIS A 68 -1.67 -2.38 26.94
N LYS A 69 -1.54 -1.05 26.86
CA LYS A 69 -2.11 -0.27 25.76
C LYS A 69 -1.17 -0.33 24.55
N LEU A 70 -1.69 -0.80 23.42
CA LEU A 70 -0.96 -0.91 22.16
C LEU A 70 -1.60 -0.01 21.11
N ILE A 71 -0.79 0.63 20.28
CA ILE A 71 -1.23 1.52 19.20
C ILE A 71 -1.07 0.83 17.85
N LEU A 72 -2.00 1.10 16.94
CA LEU A 72 -1.97 0.55 15.58
C LEU A 72 -0.71 1.01 14.88
N ASN A 73 0.19 0.10 14.55
CA ASN A 73 1.41 0.38 13.79
C ASN A 73 1.12 0.49 12.30
N GLY A 74 0.35 -0.45 11.75
CA GLY A 74 -0.09 -0.46 10.36
C GLY A 74 -1.09 -1.57 10.10
N ALA A 75 -1.84 -1.45 8.99
CA ALA A 75 -2.79 -2.46 8.56
C ALA A 75 -2.72 -2.67 7.04
N GLY A 76 -3.00 -3.89 6.59
CA GLY A 76 -2.96 -4.24 5.18
C GLY A 76 -3.75 -5.49 4.85
N PHE A 77 -4.21 -5.60 3.60
CA PHE A 77 -4.92 -6.78 3.12
C PHE A 77 -3.96 -7.90 2.74
N ARG A 78 -4.22 -9.12 3.25
CA ARG A 78 -3.67 -10.34 2.66
C ARG A 78 -4.55 -10.74 1.47
N LYS A 79 -3.94 -10.80 0.27
CA LYS A 79 -4.61 -11.21 -0.96
C LYS A 79 -4.10 -12.57 -1.45
N LYS A 80 -4.98 -13.36 -2.05
CA LYS A 80 -4.61 -14.52 -2.88
C LYS A 80 -5.04 -14.22 -4.30
N LEU A 81 -4.08 -14.14 -5.22
CA LEU A 81 -4.27 -13.57 -6.57
C LEU A 81 -4.85 -12.14 -6.46
N PHE A 82 -6.16 -11.99 -6.63
CA PHE A 82 -6.88 -10.70 -6.54
C PHE A 82 -7.93 -10.67 -5.42
N ILE A 83 -8.14 -11.79 -4.73
CA ILE A 83 -9.17 -11.94 -3.70
C ILE A 83 -8.58 -11.53 -2.34
N LYS A 84 -9.19 -10.55 -1.69
CA LYS A 84 -8.88 -10.17 -0.31
C LYS A 84 -9.37 -11.26 0.63
N VAL A 85 -8.48 -11.78 1.49
CA VAL A 85 -8.81 -12.83 2.46
C VAL A 85 -9.16 -12.22 3.82
N TYR A 86 -8.24 -11.41 4.35
CA TYR A 86 -8.41 -10.67 5.60
C TYR A 86 -7.58 -9.38 5.55
N ALA A 87 -7.91 -8.41 6.40
CA ALA A 87 -7.01 -7.32 6.77
C ALA A 87 -6.26 -7.69 8.06
N GLY A 88 -4.94 -7.63 8.02
CA GLY A 88 -4.10 -7.81 9.20
C GLY A 88 -3.66 -6.45 9.74
N ALA A 89 -3.78 -6.23 11.04
CA ALA A 89 -3.37 -5.01 11.73
C ALA A 89 -2.36 -5.35 12.84
N LEU A 90 -1.20 -4.71 12.80
CA LEU A 90 -0.15 -4.87 13.80
C LEU A 90 -0.26 -3.76 14.84
N TYR A 91 -0.25 -4.13 16.12
CA TYR A 91 -0.26 -3.19 17.25
C TYR A 91 1.02 -3.35 18.07
N LEU A 92 1.64 -2.22 18.40
CA LEU A 92 2.89 -2.12 19.14
C LEU A 92 2.75 -1.13 20.30
N LYS A 93 3.65 -1.15 21.28
CA LYS A 93 3.67 -0.13 22.35
C LYS A 93 4.04 1.25 21.81
N GLN A 94 4.93 1.29 20.84
CA GLN A 94 5.37 2.51 20.13
C GLN A 94 5.45 2.22 18.62
N LYS A 95 5.28 3.26 17.80
CA LYS A 95 5.42 3.15 16.34
C LYS A 95 6.85 2.75 15.98
N GLU A 96 6.98 1.77 15.10
CA GLU A 96 8.27 1.35 14.55
C GLU A 96 8.08 0.92 13.09
N SER A 97 9.07 1.21 12.27
CA SER A 97 9.10 0.92 10.84
C SER A 97 10.19 -0.08 10.45
N ASP A 98 11.19 -0.30 11.30
CA ASP A 98 12.23 -1.30 11.14
C ASP A 98 11.70 -2.70 11.50
N PRO A 99 11.51 -3.62 10.52
CA PRO A 99 10.96 -4.94 10.78
C PRO A 99 11.85 -5.78 11.72
N LYS A 100 13.17 -5.58 11.69
CA LYS A 100 14.10 -6.35 12.51
C LYS A 100 13.92 -6.00 13.98
N LYS A 101 13.83 -4.69 14.30
CA LYS A 101 13.55 -4.23 15.66
C LYS A 101 12.22 -4.74 16.19
N ILE A 102 11.19 -4.79 15.34
CA ILE A 102 9.88 -5.32 15.73
C ILE A 102 9.97 -6.81 16.06
N ILE A 103 10.61 -7.61 15.20
CA ILE A 103 10.68 -9.07 15.38
C ILE A 103 11.58 -9.47 16.57
N GLU A 104 12.65 -8.73 16.81
CA GLU A 104 13.62 -9.04 17.88
C GLU A 104 13.25 -8.43 19.25
N ALA A 105 12.26 -7.55 19.31
CA ALA A 105 11.84 -6.91 20.55
C ALA A 105 11.13 -7.90 21.49
N ASP A 106 11.59 -7.93 22.74
CA ASP A 106 10.93 -8.62 23.85
C ASP A 106 9.89 -7.70 24.50
N GLU A 107 8.84 -7.37 23.73
CA GLU A 107 7.76 -6.49 24.17
C GLU A 107 6.37 -7.03 23.79
N PRO A 108 5.31 -6.70 24.56
CA PRO A 108 3.94 -6.98 24.17
C PRO A 108 3.57 -6.41 22.79
N MET A 109 3.04 -7.28 21.92
CA MET A 109 2.54 -6.95 20.59
C MET A 109 1.25 -7.73 20.33
N ALA A 110 0.46 -7.28 19.35
CA ALA A 110 -0.73 -7.99 18.94
C ALA A 110 -0.95 -7.88 17.43
N ILE A 111 -1.54 -8.93 16.86
CA ILE A 111 -1.98 -8.97 15.47
C ILE A 111 -3.48 -9.21 15.47
N LYS A 112 -4.23 -8.26 14.92
CA LYS A 112 -5.67 -8.40 14.67
C LYS A 112 -5.89 -8.80 13.22
N MET A 113 -6.67 -9.84 12.99
CA MET A 113 -7.07 -10.29 11.65
C MET A 113 -8.57 -10.13 11.48
N VAL A 114 -9.00 -9.28 10.54
CA VAL A 114 -10.41 -9.10 10.19
C VAL A 114 -10.69 -9.80 8.86
N PHE A 115 -11.42 -10.90 8.89
CA PHE A 115 -11.74 -11.68 7.70
C PHE A 115 -12.77 -10.97 6.83
N VAL A 116 -12.48 -10.85 5.53
CA VAL A 116 -13.35 -10.15 4.57
C VAL A 116 -13.84 -11.07 3.44
N TYR A 117 -13.23 -12.24 3.32
CA TYR A 117 -13.66 -13.29 2.40
C TYR A 117 -14.82 -14.09 2.97
N HIS A 118 -15.68 -14.61 2.09
CA HIS A 118 -16.89 -15.33 2.47
C HIS A 118 -16.61 -16.44 3.49
N GLU A 119 -15.68 -17.35 3.18
CA GLU A 119 -15.31 -18.43 4.08
C GLU A 119 -13.93 -19.01 3.76
N VAL A 120 -13.13 -19.25 4.81
CA VAL A 120 -11.90 -20.02 4.78
C VAL A 120 -12.06 -21.18 5.76
N SER A 121 -12.10 -22.40 5.26
CA SER A 121 -12.29 -23.57 6.12
C SER A 121 -11.16 -23.73 7.13
N SER A 122 -11.48 -24.28 8.31
CA SER A 122 -10.50 -24.64 9.36
C SER A 122 -9.30 -25.39 8.77
N LYS A 123 -9.55 -26.42 7.94
CA LYS A 123 -8.50 -27.18 7.26
C LYS A 123 -7.58 -26.30 6.39
N LYS A 124 -8.13 -25.32 5.67
CA LYS A 124 -7.34 -24.38 4.85
C LYS A 124 -6.51 -23.44 5.73
N LEU A 125 -7.05 -22.98 6.85
CA LEU A 125 -6.32 -22.15 7.81
C LEU A 125 -5.14 -22.92 8.40
N VAL A 126 -5.39 -24.10 8.98
CA VAL A 126 -4.35 -24.95 9.59
C VAL A 126 -3.26 -25.30 8.58
N ASN A 127 -3.62 -25.67 7.35
CA ASN A 127 -2.63 -25.93 6.30
C ASN A 127 -1.78 -24.69 5.99
N ALA A 128 -2.40 -23.52 5.85
CA ALA A 128 -1.68 -22.27 5.57
C ALA A 128 -0.74 -21.87 6.73
N TRP A 129 -1.14 -22.13 7.98
CA TRP A 129 -0.29 -21.91 9.16
C TRP A 129 0.90 -22.85 9.17
N ASN A 130 0.69 -24.14 8.92
CA ASN A 130 1.78 -25.11 8.85
C ASN A 130 2.78 -24.77 7.73
N GLU A 131 2.31 -24.39 6.54
CA GLU A 131 3.20 -23.90 5.47
C GLU A 131 4.00 -22.67 5.90
N GLY A 132 3.38 -21.76 6.67
CA GLY A 132 4.04 -20.58 7.23
C GLY A 132 5.13 -20.95 8.23
N PHE A 133 4.83 -21.85 9.16
CA PHE A 133 5.78 -22.35 10.16
C PHE A 133 6.94 -23.10 9.51
N GLU A 134 6.69 -23.93 8.49
CA GLU A 134 7.74 -24.64 7.75
C GLU A 134 8.71 -23.67 7.07
N LYS A 135 8.18 -22.62 6.42
CA LYS A 135 9.00 -21.59 5.78
C LYS A 135 9.82 -20.77 6.77
N ALA A 136 9.25 -20.46 7.94
CA ALA A 136 9.91 -19.66 8.95
C ALA A 136 10.95 -20.44 9.77
N LEU A 137 10.67 -21.70 10.10
CA LEU A 137 11.46 -22.50 11.04
C LEU A 137 12.40 -23.49 10.36
N GLY A 138 12.08 -23.93 9.14
CA GLY A 138 12.85 -24.94 8.41
C GLY A 138 13.10 -26.19 9.26
N LYS A 139 14.38 -26.55 9.44
CA LYS A 139 14.78 -27.74 10.22
C LYS A 139 14.40 -27.66 11.70
N ASN A 140 14.12 -26.48 12.24
CA ASN A 140 13.77 -26.30 13.65
C ASN A 140 12.28 -26.54 13.95
N ILE A 141 11.43 -26.80 12.95
CA ILE A 141 9.98 -26.99 13.16
C ILE A 141 9.67 -28.08 14.19
N LYS A 142 10.45 -29.17 14.19
CA LYS A 142 10.30 -30.28 15.16
C LYS A 142 10.42 -29.83 16.61
N LYS A 143 11.22 -28.80 16.91
CA LYS A 143 11.41 -28.29 18.27
C LYS A 143 10.18 -27.54 18.80
N LEU A 144 9.30 -27.08 17.91
CA LEU A 144 8.10 -26.30 18.25
C LEU A 144 6.81 -27.05 17.91
N GLN A 145 6.88 -28.34 17.56
CA GLN A 145 5.74 -29.11 17.07
C GLN A 145 4.55 -29.09 18.05
N ASP A 146 4.78 -29.28 19.34
CA ASP A 146 3.71 -29.28 20.34
C ASP A 146 3.04 -27.91 20.46
N LYS A 147 3.82 -26.83 20.33
CA LYS A 147 3.28 -25.46 20.32
C LYS A 147 2.47 -25.19 19.05
N ILE A 148 2.95 -25.66 17.90
CA ILE A 148 2.23 -25.57 16.62
C ILE A 148 0.93 -26.37 16.69
N ASN A 149 0.94 -27.56 17.26
CA ASN A 149 -0.25 -28.39 17.44
C ASN A 149 -1.27 -27.70 18.36
N THR A 150 -0.81 -27.13 19.47
CA THR A 150 -1.65 -26.34 20.38
C THR A 150 -2.25 -25.14 19.66
N PHE A 151 -1.43 -24.38 18.93
CA PHE A 151 -1.90 -23.24 18.13
C PHE A 151 -2.97 -23.68 17.10
N ASN A 152 -2.72 -24.74 16.36
CA ASN A 152 -3.66 -25.25 15.36
C ASN A 152 -4.98 -25.73 15.99
N SER A 153 -4.97 -26.18 17.24
CA SER A 153 -6.17 -26.65 17.95
C SER A 153 -7.21 -25.55 18.18
N PHE A 154 -6.83 -24.27 18.14
CA PHE A 154 -7.76 -23.16 18.27
C PHE A 154 -8.63 -22.93 17.02
N PHE A 155 -8.22 -23.46 15.87
CA PHE A 155 -8.89 -23.19 14.59
C PHE A 155 -9.80 -24.36 14.19
N THR A 156 -10.81 -24.66 15.00
CA THR A 156 -11.75 -25.79 14.74
C THR A 156 -12.88 -25.44 13.78
N GLN A 157 -13.17 -24.15 13.61
CA GLN A 157 -14.25 -23.66 12.76
C GLN A 157 -13.72 -22.91 11.54
N SER A 158 -14.54 -22.81 10.49
CA SER A 158 -14.24 -21.96 9.35
C SER A 158 -14.26 -20.50 9.76
N ALA A 159 -13.26 -19.73 9.32
CA ALA A 159 -13.33 -18.26 9.40
C ALA A 159 -14.24 -17.73 8.30
N LYS A 160 -15.16 -16.85 8.64
CA LYS A 160 -16.13 -16.24 7.73
C LYS A 160 -15.95 -14.72 7.67
N LYS A 161 -16.60 -14.10 6.69
CA LYS A 161 -16.60 -12.65 6.55
C LYS A 161 -17.13 -12.00 7.84
N GLY A 162 -16.33 -11.11 8.42
CA GLY A 162 -16.63 -10.41 9.67
C GLY A 162 -15.97 -11.03 10.90
N ASP A 163 -15.43 -12.24 10.81
CA ASP A 163 -14.73 -12.86 11.93
C ASP A 163 -13.44 -12.09 12.26
N ILE A 164 -13.13 -12.02 13.55
CA ILE A 164 -11.97 -11.30 14.09
C ILE A 164 -11.16 -12.26 14.94
N TYR A 165 -9.88 -12.43 14.60
CA TYR A 165 -8.90 -13.15 15.42
C TYR A 165 -7.90 -12.16 16.02
N ASP A 166 -7.62 -12.29 17.31
CA ASP A 166 -6.70 -11.47 18.13
C ASP A 166 -5.74 -12.34 18.95
#